data_AF-A0A415I4U7-F1
#
_entry.id   AF-A0A415I4U7-F1
#
_cell.length_a   1.000
_cell.length_b   1.000
_cell.length_c   1.000
_cell.angle_alpha   90.00
_cell.angle_beta   90.00
_cell.angle_gamma   90.00
#
_symmetry.space_group_name_H-M   'P 1'
#
loop_
_entity.id
_entity.type
_entity.pdbx_description
1 polymer ?
#
loop_
_entity_poly.entity_id
_entity_poly.type
_entity_poly.pdbx_seq_one_letter_code
_entity_poly.pdbx_strand_id
1 'polypeptide(L)'
;MKNIAFIIYVFVVVVWCAGCTSSSSQTAVPSEVTMTQDELADKIRGGWAAKTIGCTYGGPVEFLHNGTMIQDYTPIKWSKDRVKFYFDTFPGLYDDLYVDIIFVNVFERLGLEAPADSFAISFANAGFPLWHANQVAKYNIKQGIMPPMSGHWLNNPHADDIDYQIEADFAGLMTPGMPNTASEISDRVGHIFTYGDGWYGGVYVGALYSMAFVSDDVEVVVSEALKTIPEQSDFYRCMKDVIDWYKQYPNDWKQTWFECQKKWTSEVGCPDGVFAPFDIDAKINSAYVIMGLLYGQKDFFSTIDIAARCGQDSDCNAATAAGILGTMIGYSNIPENWKESLYEIEDIPFAYTDVSLNKLSELGLKHALQVIEREGGKVDNGQVTIKIQKPVAVKYEKAFEGHYPVDKLAVNTTLQDNTGFVFDGIGFVLKGYVKCTDENYVAQVEMYIDGNLIETANLPVAKASSIDDRRVDIFHRYQLQNAKHEISFKWLNPHKDAHIYLGEAVIYSDKQNLN
;
A
#
# COMPACT_ATOMS: atom_id res chain seq x y z
N MET A 1 -10.02 21.52 -80.83
CA MET A 1 -9.21 22.10 -79.72
C MET A 1 -10.15 23.02 -78.96
N LYS A 2 -10.90 22.49 -77.99
CA LYS A 2 -10.63 22.45 -76.53
C LYS A 2 -10.86 23.80 -75.81
N ASN A 3 -11.82 23.74 -74.87
CA ASN A 3 -11.95 24.46 -73.59
C ASN A 3 -13.17 25.41 -73.49
N ILE A 4 -14.27 25.01 -72.82
CA ILE A 4 -14.56 24.87 -71.36
C ILE A 4 -15.07 26.19 -70.74
N ALA A 5 -16.31 26.18 -70.24
CA ALA A 5 -16.78 26.89 -69.02
C ALA A 5 -18.21 26.41 -68.68
N PHE A 6 -18.39 25.54 -67.69
CA PHE A 6 -18.64 25.78 -66.24
C PHE A 6 -20.14 25.84 -65.90
N ILE A 7 -20.69 24.70 -65.47
CA ILE A 7 -22.00 24.58 -64.83
C ILE A 7 -21.74 24.43 -63.33
N ILE A 8 -22.27 25.35 -62.54
CA ILE A 8 -22.19 25.37 -61.07
C ILE A 8 -23.27 24.43 -60.52
N TYR A 9 -22.86 23.39 -59.80
CA TYR A 9 -23.74 22.59 -58.94
C TYR A 9 -23.68 23.16 -57.51
N VAL A 10 -24.83 23.58 -56.99
CA VAL A 10 -25.01 23.95 -55.57
C VAL A 10 -25.29 22.67 -54.79
N PHE A 11 -24.35 22.26 -53.93
CA PHE A 11 -24.58 21.22 -52.93
C PHE A 11 -25.21 21.86 -51.69
N VAL A 12 -26.44 21.45 -51.36
CA VAL A 12 -27.08 21.75 -50.08
C VAL A 12 -26.64 20.67 -49.09
N VAL A 13 -25.81 21.06 -48.11
CA VAL A 13 -25.47 20.21 -46.97
C VAL A 13 -26.55 20.42 -45.91
N VAL A 14 -27.36 19.39 -45.68
CA VAL A 14 -28.29 19.33 -44.54
C VAL A 14 -27.50 18.82 -43.34
N VAL A 15 -27.23 19.71 -42.39
CA VAL A 15 -26.61 19.36 -41.11
C VAL A 15 -27.69 18.78 -40.20
N TRP A 16 -27.58 17.49 -39.90
CA TRP A 16 -28.35 16.81 -38.87
C TRP A 16 -27.73 17.14 -37.50
N CYS A 17 -28.42 17.93 -36.70
CA CYS A 17 -28.05 18.15 -35.29
C CYS A 17 -28.51 16.93 -34.48
N ALA A 18 -27.62 15.96 -34.30
CA ALA A 18 -27.74 15.00 -33.22
C ALA A 18 -27.42 15.73 -31.91
N GLY A 19 -28.40 15.75 -31.00
CA GLY A 19 -28.21 16.35 -29.67
C GLY A 19 -27.18 15.56 -28.88
N CYS A 20 -25.96 16.08 -28.80
CA CYS A 20 -25.01 15.71 -27.75
C CYS A 20 -25.57 16.22 -26.43
N THR A 21 -26.05 15.30 -25.58
CA THR A 21 -26.13 15.57 -24.14
C THR A 21 -24.71 15.72 -23.63
N SER A 22 -24.25 16.96 -23.52
CA SER A 22 -23.08 17.31 -22.73
C SER A 22 -23.34 16.85 -21.30
N SER A 23 -22.58 15.86 -20.82
CA SER A 23 -22.47 15.56 -19.40
C SER A 23 -22.04 16.84 -18.70
N SER A 24 -22.92 17.43 -17.89
CA SER A 24 -22.52 18.47 -16.96
C SER A 24 -21.48 17.85 -16.02
N SER A 25 -20.28 18.41 -15.95
CA SER A 25 -19.30 18.02 -14.94
C SER A 25 -19.92 18.22 -13.56
N GLN A 26 -20.30 17.12 -12.91
CA GLN A 26 -20.83 17.12 -11.57
C GLN A 26 -19.68 17.40 -10.61
N THR A 27 -19.41 18.69 -10.38
CA THR A 27 -18.31 19.16 -9.53
C THR A 27 -18.57 18.95 -8.03
N ALA A 28 -19.78 18.51 -7.65
CA ALA A 28 -20.14 18.27 -6.26
C ALA A 28 -20.63 16.83 -6.08
N VAL A 29 -19.99 16.11 -5.16
CA VAL A 29 -20.44 14.79 -4.72
C VAL A 29 -21.84 14.92 -4.10
N PRO A 30 -22.82 14.09 -4.50
CA PRO A 30 -24.16 14.15 -3.93
C PRO A 30 -24.15 13.78 -2.44
N SER A 31 -25.17 14.20 -1.68
CA SER A 31 -25.31 13.81 -0.27
C SER A 31 -25.82 12.38 -0.07
N GLU A 32 -26.42 11.81 -1.11
CA GLU A 32 -26.92 10.44 -1.14
C GLU A 32 -26.91 9.91 -2.58
N VAL A 33 -26.74 8.59 -2.72
CA VAL A 33 -26.90 7.89 -4.00
C VAL A 33 -27.75 6.64 -3.77
N THR A 34 -28.53 6.25 -4.77
CA THR A 34 -29.25 4.98 -4.76
C THR A 34 -28.83 4.15 -5.97
N MET A 35 -28.55 2.88 -5.73
CA MET A 35 -28.23 1.88 -6.74
C MET A 35 -28.85 0.54 -6.34
N THR A 36 -29.01 -0.35 -7.31
CA THR A 36 -29.41 -1.71 -7.04
C THR A 36 -28.34 -2.46 -6.26
N GLN A 37 -28.74 -3.49 -5.52
CA GLN A 37 -27.80 -4.38 -4.84
C GLN A 37 -26.88 -5.10 -5.84
N ASP A 38 -27.36 -5.39 -7.06
CA ASP A 38 -26.56 -6.00 -8.12
C ASP A 38 -25.47 -5.05 -8.65
N GLU A 39 -25.79 -3.75 -8.80
CA GLU A 39 -24.79 -2.74 -9.16
C GLU A 39 -23.72 -2.58 -8.06
N LEU A 40 -24.13 -2.60 -6.79
CA LEU A 40 -23.18 -2.59 -5.67
C LEU A 40 -22.29 -3.83 -5.68
N ALA A 41 -22.87 -5.01 -5.89
CA ALA A 41 -22.15 -6.27 -5.98
C ALA A 41 -21.15 -6.28 -7.15
N ASP A 42 -21.55 -5.77 -8.32
CA ASP A 42 -20.70 -5.66 -9.49
C ASP A 42 -19.49 -4.72 -9.25
N LYS A 43 -19.70 -3.61 -8.54
CA LYS A 43 -18.63 -2.69 -8.12
C LYS A 43 -17.67 -3.32 -7.12
N ILE A 44 -18.18 -4.03 -6.11
CA ILE A 44 -17.33 -4.73 -5.13
C ILE A 44 -16.50 -5.83 -5.80
N ARG A 45 -17.14 -6.67 -6.63
CA ARG A 45 -16.44 -7.69 -7.41
C ARG A 45 -15.41 -7.06 -8.36
N GLY A 46 -15.74 -5.92 -8.95
CA GLY A 46 -14.85 -5.17 -9.83
C GLY A 46 -13.56 -4.75 -9.12
N GLY A 47 -13.66 -4.28 -7.88
CA GLY A 47 -12.51 -3.91 -7.06
C GLY A 47 -11.54 -5.07 -6.85
N TRP A 48 -12.03 -6.19 -6.30
CA TRP A 48 -11.17 -7.36 -6.04
C TRP A 48 -10.60 -8.01 -7.30
N ALA A 49 -11.42 -8.10 -8.35
CA ALA A 49 -11.01 -8.69 -9.62
C ALA A 49 -9.93 -7.84 -10.32
N ALA A 50 -10.14 -6.52 -10.38
CA ALA A 50 -9.18 -5.62 -11.00
C ALA A 50 -7.88 -5.54 -10.18
N LYS A 51 -7.96 -5.54 -8.84
CA LYS A 51 -6.77 -5.61 -7.97
C LYS A 51 -5.93 -6.86 -8.28
N THR A 52 -6.56 -8.02 -8.37
CA THR A 52 -5.89 -9.29 -8.74
C THR A 52 -5.19 -9.21 -10.10
N ILE A 53 -5.85 -8.58 -11.09
CA ILE A 53 -5.29 -8.34 -12.41
C ILE A 53 -4.09 -7.38 -12.36
N GLY A 54 -4.22 -6.26 -11.64
CA GLY A 54 -3.18 -5.24 -11.53
C GLY A 54 -1.90 -5.77 -10.88
N CYS A 55 -2.06 -6.47 -9.75
CA CYS A 55 -0.99 -7.19 -9.06
C CYS A 55 -0.24 -8.14 -10.01
N THR A 56 -0.99 -8.98 -10.74
CA THR A 56 -0.43 -9.90 -11.76
C THR A 56 0.31 -9.18 -12.89
N TYR A 57 -0.21 -8.01 -13.31
CA TYR A 57 0.37 -7.25 -14.40
C TYR A 57 1.70 -6.59 -14.01
N GLY A 58 1.80 -6.02 -12.80
CA GLY A 58 3.01 -5.37 -12.32
C GLY A 58 4.08 -6.34 -11.79
N GLY A 59 3.70 -7.55 -11.35
CA GLY A 59 4.62 -8.52 -10.73
C GLY A 59 5.89 -8.86 -11.55
N PRO A 60 5.85 -8.98 -12.89
CA PRO A 60 7.06 -9.21 -13.69
C PRO A 60 8.12 -8.11 -13.63
N VAL A 61 7.79 -6.92 -13.13
CA VAL A 61 8.67 -5.73 -13.11
C VAL A 61 8.88 -5.14 -11.71
N GLU A 62 8.30 -5.76 -10.67
CA GLU A 62 8.45 -5.43 -9.26
C GLU A 62 9.92 -5.27 -8.86
N PHE A 63 10.25 -4.10 -8.27
CA PHE A 63 11.58 -3.68 -7.82
C PHE A 63 12.73 -3.82 -8.85
N LEU A 64 12.44 -4.00 -10.14
CA LEU A 64 13.46 -4.06 -11.19
C LEU A 64 13.92 -2.66 -11.63
N HIS A 65 13.17 -1.61 -11.27
CA HIS A 65 13.39 -0.22 -11.68
C HIS A 65 13.31 0.71 -10.45
N ASN A 66 14.24 0.56 -9.52
CA ASN A 66 14.30 1.39 -8.32
C ASN A 66 14.89 2.77 -8.65
N GLY A 67 14.24 3.85 -8.20
CA GLY A 67 14.64 5.23 -8.47
C GLY A 67 14.53 5.66 -9.94
N THR A 68 13.87 4.86 -10.78
CA THR A 68 13.67 5.14 -12.21
C THR A 68 12.34 4.59 -12.72
N MET A 69 11.72 5.25 -13.70
CA MET A 69 10.54 4.72 -14.38
C MET A 69 10.90 3.65 -15.43
N ILE A 70 9.96 2.75 -15.69
CA ILE A 70 10.02 1.74 -16.75
C ILE A 70 9.76 2.42 -18.11
N GLN A 71 10.72 2.30 -19.03
CA GLN A 71 10.62 2.95 -20.35
C GLN A 71 9.60 2.27 -21.26
N ASP A 72 9.00 3.04 -22.19
CA ASP A 72 7.94 2.56 -23.11
C ASP A 72 8.36 1.34 -23.95
N TYR A 73 9.66 1.22 -24.26
CA TYR A 73 10.19 0.10 -25.03
C TYR A 73 10.32 -1.20 -24.20
N THR A 74 10.19 -1.13 -22.88
CA THR A 74 10.27 -2.29 -21.99
C THR A 74 8.89 -2.96 -21.93
N PRO A 75 8.76 -4.20 -22.46
CA PRO A 75 7.50 -4.92 -22.42
C PRO A 75 7.22 -5.48 -21.02
N ILE A 76 6.02 -5.22 -20.50
CA ILE A 76 5.49 -5.90 -19.31
C ILE A 76 4.73 -7.14 -19.78
N LYS A 77 5.05 -8.30 -19.20
CA LYS A 77 4.56 -9.59 -19.69
C LYS A 77 3.10 -9.82 -19.28
N TRP A 78 2.19 -9.86 -20.25
CA TRP A 78 0.78 -10.21 -20.04
C TRP A 78 0.31 -11.36 -20.94
N SER A 79 -0.59 -12.19 -20.41
CA SER A 79 -1.40 -13.17 -21.16
C SER A 79 -2.55 -13.65 -20.26
N LYS A 80 -3.61 -14.23 -20.85
CA LYS A 80 -4.73 -14.79 -20.08
C LYS A 80 -4.30 -15.81 -19.01
N ASP A 81 -3.24 -16.58 -19.26
CA ASP A 81 -2.79 -17.62 -18.31
C ASP A 81 -1.92 -17.04 -17.16
N ARG A 82 -1.68 -15.72 -17.11
CA ARG A 82 -0.74 -15.11 -16.15
C ARG A 82 -1.19 -15.22 -14.70
N VAL A 83 -2.46 -14.96 -14.43
CA VAL A 83 -2.99 -15.03 -13.06
C VAL A 83 -2.83 -16.45 -12.53
N LYS A 84 -3.29 -17.45 -13.31
CA LYS A 84 -3.16 -18.87 -12.98
C LYS A 84 -1.70 -19.29 -12.77
N PHE A 85 -0.78 -18.82 -13.63
CA PHE A 85 0.64 -19.08 -13.48
C PHE A 85 1.17 -18.63 -12.12
N TYR A 86 0.86 -17.42 -11.67
CA TYR A 86 1.31 -16.93 -10.36
C TYR A 86 0.62 -17.66 -9.20
N PHE A 87 -0.67 -17.97 -9.31
CA PHE A 87 -1.38 -18.81 -8.34
C PHE A 87 -0.66 -20.15 -8.11
N ASP A 88 -0.18 -20.79 -9.19
CA ASP A 88 0.45 -22.11 -9.12
C ASP A 88 1.94 -22.07 -8.72
N THR A 89 2.67 -21.02 -9.11
CA THR A 89 4.14 -21.02 -9.06
C THR A 89 4.75 -20.06 -8.06
N PHE A 90 4.08 -18.94 -7.78
CA PHE A 90 4.53 -17.93 -6.85
C PHE A 90 3.33 -17.22 -6.21
N PRO A 91 2.57 -17.93 -5.36
CA PRO A 91 1.37 -17.36 -4.72
C PRO A 91 1.67 -16.21 -3.76
N GLY A 92 2.94 -16.03 -3.38
CA GLY A 92 3.41 -14.91 -2.57
C GLY A 92 3.21 -13.54 -3.24
N LEU A 93 3.04 -13.49 -4.56
CA LEU A 93 2.69 -12.26 -5.29
C LEU A 93 1.40 -11.60 -4.79
N TYR A 94 0.45 -12.39 -4.27
CA TYR A 94 -0.87 -11.87 -3.89
C TYR A 94 -0.95 -11.48 -2.41
N ASP A 95 0.13 -10.98 -1.82
CA ASP A 95 0.15 -10.48 -0.44
C ASP A 95 -0.77 -9.29 -0.25
N ASP A 96 -0.84 -8.44 -1.25
CA ASP A 96 -1.91 -7.51 -1.56
C ASP A 96 -3.32 -8.05 -1.24
N LEU A 97 -3.61 -9.35 -1.45
CA LEU A 97 -4.95 -9.92 -1.28
C LEU A 97 -5.08 -10.78 -0.02
N TYR A 98 -4.12 -11.65 0.27
CA TYR A 98 -4.28 -12.60 1.37
C TYR A 98 -4.17 -11.94 2.75
N VAL A 99 -3.54 -10.76 2.87
CA VAL A 99 -3.55 -10.00 4.12
C VAL A 99 -4.89 -9.27 4.32
N ASP A 100 -5.44 -8.64 3.27
CA ASP A 100 -6.82 -8.11 3.24
C ASP A 100 -7.82 -9.18 3.73
N ILE A 101 -7.71 -10.41 3.21
CA ILE A 101 -8.59 -11.54 3.56
C ILE A 101 -8.54 -11.86 5.05
N ILE A 102 -7.39 -11.72 5.73
CA ILE A 102 -7.32 -11.92 7.18
C ILE A 102 -8.21 -10.92 7.90
N PHE A 103 -8.18 -9.65 7.50
CA PHE A 103 -8.97 -8.62 8.15
C PHE A 103 -10.47 -8.79 7.85
N VAL A 104 -10.83 -9.13 6.61
CA VAL A 104 -12.21 -9.50 6.23
C VAL A 104 -12.71 -10.67 7.09
N ASN A 105 -11.90 -11.70 7.30
CA ASN A 105 -12.27 -12.86 8.12
C ASN A 105 -12.46 -12.52 9.60
N VAL A 106 -11.73 -11.51 10.13
CA VAL A 106 -11.95 -11.01 11.49
C VAL A 106 -13.30 -10.32 11.60
N PHE A 107 -13.67 -9.47 10.62
CA PHE A 107 -15.01 -8.87 10.56
C PHE A 107 -16.11 -9.92 10.42
N GLU A 108 -15.90 -10.95 9.61
CA GLU A 108 -16.88 -12.03 9.46
C GLU A 108 -17.11 -12.79 10.78
N ARG A 109 -16.05 -13.02 11.56
CA ARG A 109 -16.12 -13.76 12.82
C ARG A 109 -16.66 -12.91 13.98
N LEU A 110 -16.29 -11.62 14.06
CA LEU A 110 -16.51 -10.77 15.23
C LEU A 110 -17.46 -9.60 15.00
N GLY A 111 -17.83 -9.31 13.74
CA GLY A 111 -18.68 -8.18 13.36
C GLY A 111 -17.92 -6.86 13.21
N LEU A 112 -18.64 -5.80 12.82
CA LEU A 112 -18.10 -4.46 12.50
C LEU A 112 -17.41 -3.75 13.68
N GLU A 113 -17.69 -4.17 14.91
CA GLU A 113 -17.08 -3.66 16.14
C GLU A 113 -15.84 -4.46 16.57
N ALA A 114 -15.28 -5.29 15.68
CA ALA A 114 -14.07 -6.07 15.99
C ALA A 114 -12.96 -5.15 16.56
N PRO A 115 -12.35 -5.53 17.70
CA PRO A 115 -11.29 -4.75 18.33
C PRO A 115 -9.94 -4.97 17.63
N ALA A 116 -9.05 -3.97 17.71
CA ALA A 116 -7.72 -3.97 17.09
C ALA A 116 -6.85 -5.18 17.47
N ASP A 117 -6.97 -5.66 18.71
CA ASP A 117 -6.22 -6.82 19.22
C ASP A 117 -6.58 -8.12 18.48
N SER A 118 -7.84 -8.27 18.05
CA SER A 118 -8.31 -9.44 17.32
C SER A 118 -7.74 -9.48 15.90
N PHE A 119 -7.62 -8.32 15.25
CA PHE A 119 -6.92 -8.19 13.97
C PHE A 119 -5.43 -8.53 14.13
N ALA A 120 -4.77 -7.95 15.13
CA ALA A 120 -3.35 -8.16 15.40
C ALA A 120 -3.02 -9.63 15.71
N ILE A 121 -3.84 -10.31 16.51
CA ILE A 121 -3.65 -11.73 16.82
C ILE A 121 -3.87 -12.60 15.58
N SER A 122 -4.86 -12.29 14.75
CA SER A 122 -5.11 -13.04 13.51
C SER A 122 -3.96 -12.86 12.52
N PHE A 123 -3.48 -11.62 12.36
CA PHE A 123 -2.34 -11.24 11.52
C PHE A 123 -1.03 -11.90 11.98
N ALA A 124 -0.66 -11.78 13.27
CA ALA A 124 0.62 -12.28 13.76
C ALA A 124 0.72 -13.81 13.73
N ASN A 125 -0.42 -14.52 13.75
CA ASN A 125 -0.48 -15.98 13.65
C ASN A 125 -0.66 -16.49 12.22
N ALA A 126 -0.70 -15.59 11.23
CA ALA A 126 -0.79 -15.96 9.84
C ALA A 126 0.45 -16.76 9.37
N GLY A 127 0.19 -17.83 8.63
CA GLY A 127 1.20 -18.75 8.10
C GLY A 127 1.73 -18.38 6.71
N PHE A 128 1.75 -17.09 6.38
CA PHE A 128 2.16 -16.58 5.07
C PHE A 128 3.39 -15.68 5.17
N PRO A 129 4.06 -15.39 4.04
CA PRO A 129 5.22 -14.53 4.05
C PRO A 129 4.81 -13.08 4.28
N LEU A 130 5.67 -12.33 4.97
CA LEU A 130 5.51 -10.90 5.21
C LEU A 130 6.86 -10.21 5.03
N TRP A 131 6.81 -8.93 4.73
CA TRP A 131 7.98 -8.08 4.52
C TRP A 131 7.87 -6.82 5.37
N HIS A 132 8.94 -6.04 5.42
CA HIS A 132 8.94 -4.66 5.95
C HIS A 132 8.11 -4.44 7.22
N ALA A 133 7.17 -3.49 7.22
CA ALA A 133 6.42 -3.08 8.40
C ALA A 133 5.61 -4.24 8.98
N ASN A 134 5.03 -5.07 8.11
CA ASN A 134 4.27 -6.25 8.46
C ASN A 134 5.10 -7.27 9.25
N GLN A 135 6.29 -7.61 8.75
CA GLN A 135 7.15 -8.59 9.40
C GLN A 135 7.67 -8.07 10.75
N VAL A 136 7.98 -6.76 10.85
CA VAL A 136 8.34 -6.15 12.14
C VAL A 136 7.19 -6.22 13.14
N ALA A 137 5.97 -5.89 12.71
CA ALA A 137 4.80 -5.95 13.57
C ALA A 137 4.48 -7.37 14.03
N LYS A 138 4.59 -8.37 13.16
CA LYS A 138 4.42 -9.78 13.52
C LYS A 138 5.40 -10.19 14.61
N TYR A 139 6.68 -9.82 14.47
CA TYR A 139 7.67 -10.02 15.53
C TYR A 139 7.27 -9.30 16.82
N ASN A 140 6.94 -8.00 16.75
CA ASN A 140 6.56 -7.17 17.90
C ASN A 140 5.38 -7.76 18.69
N ILE A 141 4.33 -8.18 18.00
CA ILE A 141 3.14 -8.80 18.60
C ILE A 141 3.51 -10.13 19.27
N LYS A 142 4.36 -10.96 18.65
CA LYS A 142 4.87 -12.20 19.25
C LYS A 142 5.75 -11.96 20.48
N GLN A 143 6.35 -10.78 20.62
CA GLN A 143 7.06 -10.35 21.82
C GLN A 143 6.17 -9.61 22.85
N GLY A 144 4.86 -9.50 22.59
CA GLY A 144 3.89 -8.88 23.51
C GLY A 144 3.73 -7.36 23.35
N ILE A 145 4.31 -6.76 22.30
CA ILE A 145 4.07 -5.36 21.93
C ILE A 145 2.84 -5.34 21.01
N MET A 146 1.69 -4.92 21.56
CA MET A 146 0.42 -4.87 20.84
C MET A 146 0.20 -3.50 20.15
N PRO A 147 -0.73 -3.40 19.17
CA PRO A 147 -1.11 -2.13 18.57
C PRO A 147 -1.63 -1.13 19.62
N PRO A 148 -1.43 0.19 19.41
CA PRO A 148 -0.78 0.80 18.24
C PRO A 148 0.75 0.75 18.31
N MET A 149 1.34 0.25 19.41
CA MET A 149 2.79 0.31 19.61
C MET A 149 3.57 -0.67 18.72
N SER A 150 2.92 -1.71 18.18
CA SER A 150 3.55 -2.67 17.26
C SER A 150 3.93 -2.04 15.92
N GLY A 151 3.15 -1.07 15.43
CA GLY A 151 3.42 -0.30 14.21
C GLY A 151 4.05 1.07 14.44
N HIS A 152 4.05 1.57 15.68
CA HIS A 152 4.64 2.86 16.02
C HIS A 152 6.15 2.91 15.69
N TRP A 153 6.61 3.99 15.05
CA TRP A 153 7.97 4.15 14.50
C TRP A 153 9.13 3.94 15.49
N LEU A 154 8.89 4.14 16.79
CA LEU A 154 9.87 3.82 17.85
C LEU A 154 10.15 2.32 18.01
N ASN A 155 9.22 1.47 17.57
CA ASN A 155 9.34 0.01 17.60
C ASN A 155 9.36 -0.60 16.18
N ASN A 156 9.09 0.20 15.15
CA ASN A 156 9.07 -0.21 13.76
C ASN A 156 9.85 0.76 12.86
N PRO A 157 11.09 0.43 12.46
CA PRO A 157 11.86 1.23 11.50
C PRO A 157 11.20 1.39 10.12
N HIS A 158 10.23 0.55 9.80
CA HIS A 158 9.51 0.52 8.53
C HIS A 158 8.11 1.18 8.62
N ALA A 159 7.89 2.04 9.62
CA ALA A 159 6.54 2.53 9.92
C ALA A 159 5.88 3.36 8.80
N ASP A 160 6.67 4.02 7.95
CA ASP A 160 6.19 4.81 6.81
C ASP A 160 6.02 3.97 5.52
N ASP A 161 6.40 2.69 5.52
CA ASP A 161 6.35 1.81 4.36
C ASP A 161 4.89 1.56 3.90
N ILE A 162 4.73 1.18 2.63
CA ILE A 162 3.46 1.00 1.90
C ILE A 162 2.54 -0.10 2.47
N ASP A 163 3.00 -0.93 3.42
CA ASP A 163 2.32 -2.14 3.87
C ASP A 163 0.82 -1.96 4.15
N TYR A 164 0.38 -0.85 4.76
CA TYR A 164 -1.06 -0.66 5.00
C TYR A 164 -1.83 -0.10 3.79
N GLN A 165 -1.15 0.61 2.88
CA GLN A 165 -1.75 1.08 1.64
C GLN A 165 -2.23 -0.08 0.78
N ILE A 166 -1.44 -1.15 0.69
CA ILE A 166 -1.75 -2.33 -0.14
C ILE A 166 -2.78 -3.26 0.52
N GLU A 167 -3.13 -2.99 1.79
CA GLU A 167 -4.03 -3.81 2.61
C GLU A 167 -5.25 -3.01 3.09
N ALA A 168 -5.51 -1.84 2.51
CA ALA A 168 -6.61 -0.96 2.91
C ALA A 168 -7.86 -1.10 2.02
N ASP A 169 -7.78 -1.93 0.98
CA ASP A 169 -8.83 -2.11 -0.02
C ASP A 169 -10.11 -2.65 0.60
N PHE A 170 -10.02 -3.59 1.55
CA PHE A 170 -11.17 -4.08 2.29
C PHE A 170 -11.92 -2.95 3.01
N ALA A 171 -11.20 -1.99 3.60
CA ALA A 171 -11.79 -0.90 4.37
C ALA A 171 -12.64 -0.02 3.46
N GLY A 172 -12.16 0.27 2.25
CA GLY A 172 -12.90 1.04 1.25
C GLY A 172 -14.04 0.26 0.58
N LEU A 173 -13.81 -1.00 0.23
CA LEU A 173 -14.81 -1.88 -0.40
C LEU A 173 -15.99 -2.21 0.53
N MET A 174 -15.78 -2.17 1.85
CA MET A 174 -16.82 -2.32 2.86
C MET A 174 -17.54 -1.01 3.21
N THR A 175 -17.06 0.16 2.74
CA THR A 175 -17.60 1.47 3.14
C THR A 175 -18.01 2.35 1.94
N PRO A 176 -18.89 1.88 1.03
CA PRO A 176 -19.29 2.67 -0.15
C PRO A 176 -19.77 4.09 0.19
N GLY A 177 -19.12 5.12 -0.36
CA GLY A 177 -19.44 6.53 -0.12
C GLY A 177 -19.24 7.03 1.32
N MET A 178 -18.56 6.27 2.17
CA MET A 178 -18.33 6.55 3.59
C MET A 178 -16.84 6.63 3.96
N PRO A 179 -16.09 7.62 3.44
CA PRO A 179 -14.64 7.74 3.66
C PRO A 179 -14.23 7.93 5.13
N ASN A 180 -15.10 8.46 5.99
CA ASN A 180 -14.77 8.60 7.42
C ASN A 180 -14.89 7.26 8.15
N THR A 181 -15.88 6.43 7.79
CA THR A 181 -15.97 5.05 8.31
C THR A 181 -14.81 4.20 7.80
N ALA A 182 -14.38 4.40 6.55
CA ALA A 182 -13.13 3.78 6.04
C ALA A 182 -11.94 4.16 6.95
N SER A 183 -11.81 5.46 7.27
CA SER A 183 -10.76 5.97 8.15
C SER A 183 -10.80 5.38 9.57
N GLU A 184 -11.99 5.14 10.13
CA GLU A 184 -12.17 4.49 11.45
C GLU A 184 -11.74 3.01 11.44
N ILE A 185 -12.03 2.30 10.36
CA ILE A 185 -11.53 0.93 10.14
C ILE A 185 -10.00 0.96 10.02
N SER A 186 -9.47 1.90 9.24
CA SER A 186 -8.04 2.10 9.03
C SER A 186 -7.27 2.47 10.28
N ASP A 187 -7.86 3.24 11.20
CA ASP A 187 -7.23 3.54 12.49
C ASP A 187 -7.00 2.26 13.32
N ARG A 188 -7.93 1.31 13.30
CA ARG A 188 -7.83 0.04 14.05
C ARG A 188 -6.81 -0.93 13.46
N VAL A 189 -6.72 -1.00 12.13
CA VAL A 189 -5.92 -2.01 11.43
C VAL A 189 -4.55 -1.48 11.04
N GLY A 190 -4.45 -0.27 10.47
CA GLY A 190 -3.19 0.26 9.97
C GLY A 190 -2.11 0.42 11.04
N HIS A 191 -2.50 0.85 12.25
CA HIS A 191 -1.57 0.98 13.40
C HIS A 191 -1.06 -0.35 13.96
N ILE A 192 -1.50 -1.50 13.43
CA ILE A 192 -0.89 -2.78 13.76
C ILE A 192 0.57 -2.80 13.29
N PHE A 193 0.88 -2.20 12.15
CA PHE A 193 2.20 -2.27 11.52
C PHE A 193 2.74 -0.93 11.00
N THR A 194 1.89 0.06 10.72
CA THR A 194 2.34 1.37 10.20
C THR A 194 2.06 2.52 11.16
N TYR A 195 2.66 3.68 10.89
CA TYR A 195 2.44 4.96 11.57
C TYR A 195 2.86 6.09 10.62
N GLY A 196 2.27 7.29 10.71
CA GLY A 196 2.69 8.39 9.84
C GLY A 196 2.27 8.18 8.38
N ASP A 197 3.21 8.32 7.44
CA ASP A 197 2.93 8.22 5.99
C ASP A 197 2.39 6.83 5.63
N GLY A 198 2.91 5.76 6.28
CA GLY A 198 2.47 4.38 6.07
C GLY A 198 0.99 4.15 6.43
N TRP A 199 0.54 4.79 7.52
CA TRP A 199 -0.88 4.77 7.90
C TRP A 199 -1.74 5.64 6.99
N TYR A 200 -1.23 6.82 6.60
CA TYR A 200 -1.91 7.73 5.67
C TYR A 200 -2.14 7.13 4.30
N GLY A 201 -1.20 6.31 3.79
CA GLY A 201 -1.38 5.52 2.58
C GLY A 201 -2.68 4.72 2.59
N GLY A 202 -2.89 3.92 3.63
CA GLY A 202 -4.10 3.12 3.75
C GLY A 202 -5.37 3.94 4.02
N VAL A 203 -5.31 5.00 4.84
CA VAL A 203 -6.46 5.91 5.04
C VAL A 203 -6.89 6.54 3.70
N TYR A 204 -5.93 6.94 2.88
CA TYR A 204 -6.21 7.54 1.58
C TYR A 204 -6.75 6.51 0.59
N VAL A 205 -6.16 5.31 0.51
CA VAL A 205 -6.65 4.23 -0.36
C VAL A 205 -8.06 3.78 0.03
N GLY A 206 -8.34 3.58 1.31
CA GLY A 206 -9.69 3.27 1.78
C GLY A 206 -10.71 4.34 1.34
N ALA A 207 -10.34 5.62 1.44
CA ALA A 207 -11.17 6.72 0.95
C ALA A 207 -11.31 6.74 -0.58
N LEU A 208 -10.26 6.43 -1.34
CA LEU A 208 -10.32 6.34 -2.82
C LEU A 208 -11.33 5.29 -3.28
N TYR A 209 -11.26 4.07 -2.73
CA TYR A 209 -12.23 3.01 -2.99
C TYR A 209 -13.65 3.43 -2.60
N SER A 210 -13.80 3.97 -1.39
CA SER A 210 -15.08 4.43 -0.88
C SER A 210 -15.74 5.45 -1.83
N MET A 211 -14.97 6.43 -2.32
CA MET A 211 -15.45 7.46 -3.23
C MET A 211 -15.69 6.95 -4.65
N ALA A 212 -14.99 5.91 -5.10
CA ALA A 212 -15.19 5.28 -6.42
C ALA A 212 -16.57 4.60 -6.57
N PHE A 213 -17.27 4.30 -5.47
CA PHE A 213 -18.66 3.84 -5.54
C PHE A 213 -19.64 4.92 -6.00
N VAL A 214 -19.34 6.19 -5.73
CA VAL A 214 -20.32 7.28 -5.81
C VAL A 214 -19.92 8.41 -6.77
N SER A 215 -18.73 8.33 -7.36
CA SER A 215 -18.26 9.25 -8.40
C SER A 215 -17.61 8.48 -9.53
N ASP A 216 -17.89 8.88 -10.77
CA ASP A 216 -17.26 8.37 -11.98
C ASP A 216 -16.19 9.34 -12.52
N ASP A 217 -15.94 10.45 -11.84
CA ASP A 217 -14.88 11.42 -12.13
C ASP A 217 -13.67 11.13 -11.23
N VAL A 218 -12.55 10.76 -11.86
CA VAL A 218 -11.29 10.42 -11.17
C VAL A 218 -10.72 11.62 -10.43
N GLU A 219 -10.76 12.82 -11.00
CA GLU A 219 -10.25 14.02 -10.34
C GLU A 219 -11.02 14.32 -9.06
N VAL A 220 -12.35 14.11 -9.09
CA VAL A 220 -13.20 14.22 -7.91
C VAL A 220 -12.85 13.15 -6.89
N VAL A 221 -12.69 11.88 -7.30
CA VAL A 221 -12.33 10.78 -6.38
C VAL A 221 -11.03 11.07 -5.64
N VAL A 222 -9.94 11.41 -6.36
CA VAL A 222 -8.64 11.67 -5.72
C VAL A 222 -8.68 12.93 -4.85
N SER A 223 -9.39 13.98 -5.28
CA SER A 223 -9.43 15.25 -4.54
C SER A 223 -10.31 15.19 -3.30
N GLU A 224 -11.42 14.44 -3.33
CA GLU A 224 -12.30 14.25 -2.17
C GLU A 224 -11.68 13.28 -1.17
N ALA A 225 -11.11 12.17 -1.63
CA ALA A 225 -10.42 11.23 -0.75
C ALA A 225 -9.26 11.91 -0.01
N LEU A 226 -8.52 12.82 -0.64
CA LEU A 226 -7.37 13.49 -0.03
C LEU A 226 -7.74 14.33 1.20
N LYS A 227 -9.00 14.75 1.32
CA LYS A 227 -9.49 15.51 2.48
C LYS A 227 -9.59 14.67 3.76
N THR A 228 -9.41 13.35 3.71
CA THR A 228 -9.22 12.50 4.90
C THR A 228 -7.83 12.61 5.50
N ILE A 229 -6.87 13.23 4.80
CA ILE A 229 -5.50 13.39 5.26
C ILE A 229 -5.26 14.82 5.77
N PRO A 230 -4.56 15.02 6.91
CA PRO A 230 -4.23 16.35 7.41
C PRO A 230 -3.35 17.16 6.46
N GLU A 231 -3.74 18.40 6.15
CA GLU A 231 -3.06 19.24 5.13
C GLU A 231 -1.57 19.50 5.42
N GLN A 232 -1.17 19.48 6.70
CA GLN A 232 0.22 19.69 7.10
C GLN A 232 1.14 18.48 6.88
N SER A 233 0.60 17.27 6.64
CA SER A 233 1.45 16.07 6.44
C SER A 233 2.25 16.16 5.14
N ASP A 234 3.38 15.46 5.09
CA ASP A 234 4.15 15.32 3.86
C ASP A 234 3.36 14.48 2.84
N PHE A 235 2.67 13.44 3.29
CA PHE A 235 1.71 12.67 2.48
C PHE A 235 0.69 13.55 1.74
N TYR A 236 -0.05 14.41 2.46
CA TYR A 236 -1.07 15.27 1.84
C TYR A 236 -0.45 16.18 0.78
N ARG A 237 0.68 16.81 1.13
CA ARG A 237 1.38 17.74 0.23
C ARG A 237 1.88 17.04 -1.02
N CYS A 238 2.34 15.79 -0.92
CA CYS A 238 2.73 15.00 -2.07
C CYS A 238 1.54 14.72 -3.00
N MET A 239 0.43 14.20 -2.48
CA MET A 239 -0.75 13.92 -3.31
C MET A 239 -1.32 15.19 -3.94
N LYS A 240 -1.32 16.28 -3.18
CA LYS A 240 -1.72 17.60 -3.68
C LYS A 240 -0.84 18.07 -4.83
N ASP A 241 0.48 17.93 -4.72
CA ASP A 241 1.40 18.28 -5.80
C ASP A 241 1.14 17.44 -7.05
N VAL A 242 0.90 16.13 -6.92
CA VAL A 242 0.58 15.25 -8.06
C VAL A 242 -0.69 15.71 -8.77
N ILE A 243 -1.74 16.05 -8.03
CA ILE A 243 -3.00 16.60 -8.58
C ILE A 243 -2.76 17.94 -9.29
N ASP A 244 -1.93 18.82 -8.72
CA ASP A 244 -1.60 20.11 -9.32
C ASP A 244 -0.71 19.95 -10.57
N TRP A 245 0.24 19.02 -10.55
CA TRP A 245 1.09 18.67 -11.69
C TRP A 245 0.32 17.99 -12.80
N TYR A 246 -0.69 17.17 -12.49
CA TYR A 246 -1.64 16.67 -13.49
C TYR A 246 -2.33 17.82 -14.23
N LYS A 247 -2.81 18.84 -13.52
CA LYS A 247 -3.44 20.02 -14.13
C LYS A 247 -2.45 20.84 -14.96
N GLN A 248 -1.19 20.89 -14.53
CA GLN A 248 -0.13 21.61 -15.24
C GLN A 248 0.39 20.86 -16.47
N TYR A 249 0.45 19.53 -16.40
CA TYR A 249 1.02 18.61 -17.37
C TYR A 249 0.02 17.51 -17.75
N PRO A 250 -1.18 17.82 -18.28
CA PRO A 250 -2.30 16.88 -18.39
C PRO A 250 -2.06 15.68 -19.31
N ASN A 251 -1.04 15.74 -20.17
CA ASN A 251 -0.70 14.67 -21.12
C ASN A 251 0.73 14.15 -20.94
N ASP A 252 1.39 14.48 -19.83
CA ASP A 252 2.79 14.11 -19.59
C ASP A 252 2.99 13.60 -18.16
N TRP A 253 2.56 12.35 -17.94
CA TRP A 253 2.75 11.67 -16.66
C TRP A 253 4.23 11.54 -16.30
N LYS A 254 5.13 11.48 -17.29
CA LYS A 254 6.57 11.37 -17.06
C LYS A 254 7.12 12.64 -16.43
N GLN A 255 6.65 13.81 -16.86
CA GLN A 255 7.01 15.07 -16.20
C GLN A 255 6.57 15.08 -14.73
N THR A 256 5.35 14.64 -14.43
CA THR A 256 4.87 14.51 -13.04
C THR A 256 5.70 13.52 -12.24
N TRP A 257 6.07 12.37 -12.83
CA TRP A 257 6.96 11.38 -12.21
C TRP A 257 8.30 12.01 -11.82
N PHE A 258 8.91 12.79 -12.73
CA PHE A 258 10.17 13.49 -12.47
C PHE A 258 10.08 14.51 -11.33
N GLU A 259 8.97 15.26 -11.24
CA GLU A 259 8.78 16.19 -10.13
C GLU A 259 8.57 15.46 -8.79
N CYS A 260 7.89 14.30 -8.79
CA CYS A 260 7.83 13.42 -7.62
C CYS A 260 9.22 12.97 -7.17
N GLN A 261 10.04 12.45 -8.09
CA GLN A 261 11.42 12.02 -7.78
C GLN A 261 12.28 13.13 -7.21
N LYS A 262 12.08 14.36 -7.66
CA LYS A 262 12.88 15.49 -7.22
C LYS A 262 12.51 15.93 -5.80
N LYS A 263 11.23 15.81 -5.43
CA LYS A 263 10.68 16.45 -4.23
C LYS A 263 10.38 15.48 -3.09
N TRP A 264 10.03 14.23 -3.39
CA TRP A 264 9.34 13.36 -2.43
C TRP A 264 9.99 11.99 -2.15
N THR A 265 11.12 11.65 -2.77
CA THR A 265 11.77 10.32 -2.65
C THR A 265 12.99 10.28 -1.73
N SER A 266 13.08 11.24 -0.80
CA SER A 266 14.10 11.21 0.24
C SER A 266 13.64 10.31 1.37
N GLU A 267 14.16 9.08 1.42
CA GLU A 267 13.88 8.10 2.46
C GLU A 267 14.56 8.48 3.80
N VAL A 268 13.82 8.29 4.89
CA VAL A 268 14.24 8.59 6.27
C VAL A 268 14.06 7.39 7.20
N GLY A 269 12.98 6.63 7.07
CA GLY A 269 12.64 5.52 7.95
C GLY A 269 13.27 4.21 7.49
N CYS A 270 12.84 3.71 6.33
CA CYS A 270 13.13 2.35 5.87
C CYS A 270 14.65 2.13 5.70
N PRO A 271 15.29 1.28 6.53
CA PRO A 271 16.75 1.10 6.48
C PRO A 271 17.28 0.60 5.13
N ASP A 272 16.44 -0.12 4.39
CA ASP A 272 16.74 -0.61 3.05
C ASP A 272 16.76 0.52 2.00
N GLY A 273 15.92 1.55 2.16
CA GLY A 273 15.80 2.67 1.22
C GLY A 273 16.69 3.87 1.53
N VAL A 274 17.07 4.11 2.80
CA VAL A 274 17.93 5.24 3.17
C VAL A 274 19.23 5.23 2.33
N PHE A 275 19.57 6.33 1.64
CA PHE A 275 20.73 6.43 0.74
C PHE A 275 20.79 5.39 -0.40
N ALA A 276 19.66 4.77 -0.74
CA ALA A 276 19.53 3.82 -1.83
C ALA A 276 18.47 4.31 -2.83
N PRO A 277 18.46 3.79 -4.07
CA PRO A 277 17.38 4.08 -5.02
C PRO A 277 16.06 3.36 -4.69
N PHE A 278 16.10 2.35 -3.81
CA PHE A 278 14.92 1.64 -3.33
C PHE A 278 14.07 2.58 -2.48
N ASP A 279 12.77 2.60 -2.74
CA ASP A 279 11.82 3.41 -2.00
C ASP A 279 10.48 2.68 -1.92
N ILE A 280 10.04 2.42 -0.70
CA ILE A 280 8.78 1.72 -0.40
C ILE A 280 7.89 2.57 0.52
N ASP A 281 8.18 3.87 0.67
CA ASP A 281 7.37 4.82 1.43
C ASP A 281 5.96 4.91 0.82
N ALA A 282 4.93 4.84 1.66
CA ALA A 282 3.54 4.90 1.21
C ALA A 282 3.22 6.20 0.46
N LYS A 283 3.87 7.32 0.79
CA LYS A 283 3.67 8.61 0.10
C LYS A 283 4.02 8.52 -1.38
N ILE A 284 5.21 8.01 -1.73
CA ILE A 284 5.61 7.98 -3.13
C ILE A 284 4.83 6.91 -3.91
N ASN A 285 4.54 5.78 -3.29
CA ASN A 285 3.77 4.72 -3.91
C ASN A 285 2.31 5.14 -4.15
N SER A 286 1.67 5.81 -3.18
CA SER A 286 0.38 6.46 -3.39
C SER A 286 0.40 7.49 -4.53
N ALA A 287 1.52 8.19 -4.73
CA ALA A 287 1.67 9.13 -5.85
C ALA A 287 1.56 8.38 -7.19
N TYR A 288 2.23 7.23 -7.30
CA TYR A 288 2.18 6.39 -8.50
C TYR A 288 0.79 5.81 -8.76
N VAL A 289 0.07 5.42 -7.71
CA VAL A 289 -1.34 4.98 -7.81
C VAL A 289 -2.20 6.08 -8.44
N ILE A 290 -2.17 7.31 -7.89
CA ILE A 290 -3.04 8.38 -8.39
C ILE A 290 -2.56 8.95 -9.73
N MET A 291 -1.28 8.83 -10.06
CA MET A 291 -0.79 9.09 -11.42
C MET A 291 -1.42 8.12 -12.43
N GLY A 292 -1.45 6.81 -12.11
CA GLY A 292 -2.15 5.82 -12.92
C GLY A 292 -3.62 6.19 -13.13
N LEU A 293 -4.33 6.53 -12.05
CA LEU A 293 -5.74 6.91 -12.13
C LEU A 293 -5.96 8.18 -12.99
N LEU A 294 -5.23 9.27 -12.71
CA LEU A 294 -5.42 10.57 -13.36
C LEU A 294 -5.04 10.54 -14.84
N TYR A 295 -3.87 9.96 -15.16
CA TYR A 295 -3.37 9.91 -16.52
C TYR A 295 -3.93 8.74 -17.34
N GLY A 296 -4.44 7.71 -16.67
CA GLY A 296 -5.16 6.61 -17.30
C GLY A 296 -6.53 7.02 -17.85
N GLN A 297 -7.11 8.13 -17.39
CA GLN A 297 -8.37 8.69 -17.90
C GLN A 297 -9.51 7.66 -17.98
N LYS A 298 -9.59 6.78 -16.96
CA LYS A 298 -10.52 5.63 -16.87
C LYS A 298 -10.33 4.53 -17.92
N ASP A 299 -9.27 4.58 -18.72
CA ASP A 299 -8.86 3.44 -19.54
C ASP A 299 -8.15 2.40 -18.67
N PHE A 300 -8.63 1.15 -18.72
CA PHE A 300 -8.16 0.08 -17.84
C PHE A 300 -6.68 -0.21 -18.03
N PHE A 301 -6.23 -0.33 -19.29
CA PHE A 301 -4.83 -0.63 -19.59
C PHE A 301 -3.93 0.54 -19.22
N SER A 302 -4.26 1.76 -19.65
CA SER A 302 -3.45 2.95 -19.39
C SER A 302 -3.30 3.21 -17.90
N THR A 303 -4.35 2.98 -17.10
CA THR A 303 -4.32 3.15 -15.64
C THR A 303 -3.30 2.23 -14.98
N ILE A 304 -3.35 0.93 -15.29
CA ILE A 304 -2.46 -0.07 -14.68
C ILE A 304 -1.03 0.01 -15.24
N ASP A 305 -0.88 0.31 -16.53
CA ASP A 305 0.42 0.42 -17.19
C ASP A 305 1.18 1.65 -16.69
N ILE A 306 0.53 2.80 -16.52
CA ILE A 306 1.18 3.99 -15.96
C ILE A 306 1.59 3.75 -14.50
N ALA A 307 0.71 3.17 -13.66
CA ALA A 307 1.04 2.86 -12.27
C ALA A 307 2.24 1.91 -12.17
N ALA A 308 2.24 0.80 -12.92
CA ALA A 308 3.36 -0.15 -12.96
C ALA A 308 4.65 0.50 -13.48
N ARG A 309 4.54 1.35 -14.51
CA ARG A 309 5.71 2.01 -15.12
C ARG A 309 6.37 3.06 -14.25
N CYS A 310 5.74 3.49 -13.16
CA CYS A 310 6.39 4.39 -12.21
C CYS A 310 7.58 3.74 -11.48
N GLY A 311 7.74 2.42 -11.51
CA GLY A 311 8.84 1.68 -10.89
C GLY A 311 8.56 1.33 -9.42
N GLN A 312 9.63 1.04 -8.66
CA GLN A 312 9.54 0.57 -7.27
C GLN A 312 8.61 -0.67 -7.14
N ASP A 313 7.59 -0.57 -6.28
CA ASP A 313 6.63 -1.61 -5.92
C ASP A 313 5.48 -1.71 -6.95
N SER A 314 5.84 -2.14 -8.16
CA SER A 314 5.01 -1.93 -9.36
C SER A 314 3.78 -2.83 -9.48
N ASP A 315 3.77 -4.00 -8.86
CA ASP A 315 2.57 -4.84 -8.69
C ASP A 315 1.58 -4.17 -7.76
N CYS A 316 1.97 -3.81 -6.55
CA CYS A 316 1.11 -3.20 -5.55
C CYS A 316 0.46 -1.90 -6.07
N ASN A 317 1.25 -1.01 -6.66
CA ASN A 317 0.75 0.25 -7.22
C ASN A 317 -0.25 0.02 -8.37
N ALA A 318 0.02 -0.95 -9.24
CA ALA A 318 -0.90 -1.34 -10.31
C ALA A 318 -2.16 -2.01 -9.74
N ALA A 319 -2.03 -2.83 -8.69
CA ALA A 319 -3.11 -3.51 -8.00
C ALA A 319 -4.10 -2.51 -7.40
N THR A 320 -3.62 -1.56 -6.59
CA THR A 320 -4.45 -0.53 -5.97
C THR A 320 -5.13 0.36 -7.03
N ALA A 321 -4.39 0.82 -8.05
CA ALA A 321 -4.97 1.65 -9.12
C ALA A 321 -6.04 0.89 -9.92
N ALA A 322 -5.77 -0.39 -10.24
CA ALA A 322 -6.72 -1.26 -10.92
C ALA A 322 -7.98 -1.47 -10.10
N GLY A 323 -7.84 -1.79 -8.82
CA GLY A 323 -8.99 -2.06 -7.95
C GLY A 323 -9.87 -0.83 -7.75
N ILE A 324 -9.29 0.36 -7.54
CA ILE A 324 -10.07 1.61 -7.45
C ILE A 324 -10.85 1.86 -8.76
N LEU A 325 -10.20 1.70 -9.92
CA LEU A 325 -10.86 1.81 -11.22
C LEU A 325 -11.94 0.72 -11.40
N GLY A 326 -11.64 -0.51 -10.99
CA GLY A 326 -12.55 -1.66 -11.02
C GLY A 326 -13.81 -1.42 -10.20
N THR A 327 -13.69 -0.79 -9.04
CA THR A 327 -14.83 -0.34 -8.22
C THR A 327 -15.63 0.77 -8.92
N MET A 328 -14.95 1.69 -9.60
CA MET A 328 -15.60 2.75 -10.35
C MET A 328 -16.43 2.22 -11.51
N ILE A 329 -15.88 1.29 -12.30
CA ILE A 329 -16.52 0.80 -13.54
C ILE A 329 -17.36 -0.47 -13.31
N GLY A 330 -17.09 -1.25 -12.27
CA GLY A 330 -17.74 -2.54 -12.01
C GLY A 330 -17.13 -3.70 -12.80
N TYR A 331 -17.23 -4.92 -12.25
CA TYR A 331 -16.68 -6.15 -12.84
C TYR A 331 -17.15 -6.37 -14.27
N SER A 332 -18.43 -6.09 -14.55
CA SER A 332 -19.03 -6.28 -15.86
C SER A 332 -18.39 -5.41 -16.96
N ASN A 333 -17.76 -4.29 -16.58
CA ASN A 333 -17.11 -3.37 -17.51
C ASN A 333 -15.57 -3.53 -17.59
N ILE A 334 -14.97 -4.45 -16.82
CA ILE A 334 -13.57 -4.82 -17.01
C ILE A 334 -13.42 -5.45 -18.41
N PRO A 335 -12.47 -5.00 -19.26
CA PRO A 335 -12.36 -5.52 -20.61
C PRO A 335 -12.05 -7.02 -20.63
N GLU A 336 -12.69 -7.73 -21.56
CA GLU A 336 -12.71 -9.20 -21.58
C GLU A 336 -11.32 -9.85 -21.64
N ASN A 337 -10.37 -9.23 -22.38
CA ASN A 337 -8.98 -9.70 -22.51
C ASN A 337 -8.15 -9.61 -21.21
N TRP A 338 -8.69 -8.92 -20.19
CA TRP A 338 -8.14 -8.90 -18.83
C TRP A 338 -8.93 -9.83 -17.93
N LYS A 339 -10.26 -9.74 -17.98
CA LYS A 339 -11.18 -10.53 -17.16
C LYS A 339 -11.05 -12.04 -17.40
N GLU A 340 -10.78 -12.47 -18.63
CA GLU A 340 -10.61 -13.89 -18.98
C GLU A 340 -9.45 -14.56 -18.21
N SER A 341 -8.50 -13.79 -17.70
CA SER A 341 -7.40 -14.31 -16.90
C SER A 341 -7.80 -14.83 -15.52
N LEU A 342 -8.98 -14.40 -15.03
CA LEU A 342 -9.48 -14.76 -13.70
C LEU A 342 -10.28 -16.07 -13.71
N TYR A 343 -10.85 -16.48 -14.84
CA TYR A 343 -11.86 -17.55 -14.92
C TYR A 343 -11.41 -18.89 -14.33
N GLU A 344 -10.13 -19.22 -14.42
CA GLU A 344 -9.61 -20.46 -13.85
C GLU A 344 -9.34 -20.41 -12.34
N ILE A 345 -9.36 -19.21 -11.73
CA ILE A 345 -9.03 -19.01 -10.32
C ILE A 345 -10.18 -18.47 -9.47
N GLU A 346 -11.31 -18.06 -10.05
CA GLU A 346 -12.37 -17.33 -9.30
C GLU A 346 -12.90 -18.09 -8.07
N ASP A 347 -12.90 -19.42 -8.15
CA ASP A 347 -13.34 -20.34 -7.08
C ASP A 347 -12.18 -21.02 -6.34
N ILE A 348 -10.93 -20.71 -6.69
CA ILE A 348 -9.74 -21.23 -5.99
C ILE A 348 -9.41 -20.28 -4.83
N PRO A 349 -9.31 -20.78 -3.58
CA PRO A 349 -8.84 -19.95 -2.47
C PRO A 349 -7.47 -19.36 -2.73
N PHE A 350 -7.27 -18.10 -2.35
CA PHE A 350 -5.92 -17.53 -2.29
C PHE A 350 -5.08 -18.34 -1.31
N ALA A 351 -3.80 -18.50 -1.61
CA ALA A 351 -2.89 -19.24 -0.74
C ALA A 351 -2.98 -18.72 0.71
N TYR A 352 -2.81 -19.64 1.67
CA TYR A 352 -2.87 -19.36 3.11
C TYR A 352 -4.25 -18.98 3.66
N THR A 353 -5.28 -18.93 2.82
CA THR A 353 -6.64 -18.58 3.20
C THR A 353 -7.64 -19.67 2.79
N ASP A 354 -8.88 -19.56 3.24
CA ASP A 354 -10.03 -20.35 2.82
C ASP A 354 -10.98 -19.57 1.89
N VAL A 355 -10.55 -18.41 1.38
CA VAL A 355 -11.37 -17.45 0.64
C VAL A 355 -10.89 -17.35 -0.81
N SER A 356 -11.78 -17.64 -1.75
CA SER A 356 -11.57 -17.39 -3.19
C SER A 356 -11.98 -15.97 -3.58
N LEU A 357 -11.68 -15.55 -4.82
CA LEU A 357 -12.10 -14.24 -5.33
C LEU A 357 -13.63 -14.05 -5.31
N ASN A 358 -14.39 -15.08 -5.70
CA ASN A 358 -15.84 -15.06 -5.61
C ASN A 358 -16.29 -14.94 -4.15
N LYS A 359 -15.67 -15.70 -3.24
CA LYS A 359 -16.03 -15.66 -1.82
C LYS A 359 -15.71 -14.31 -1.17
N LEU A 360 -14.58 -13.72 -1.52
CA LEU A 360 -14.16 -12.41 -1.06
C LEU A 360 -15.15 -11.32 -1.50
N SER A 361 -15.65 -11.42 -2.74
CA SER A 361 -16.67 -10.50 -3.27
C SER A 361 -18.01 -10.63 -2.53
N GLU A 362 -18.43 -11.86 -2.20
CA GLU A 362 -19.63 -12.11 -1.39
C GLU A 362 -19.53 -11.52 0.03
N LEU A 363 -18.38 -11.75 0.69
CA LEU A 363 -18.11 -11.22 2.03
C LEU A 363 -18.08 -9.69 2.01
N GLY A 364 -17.41 -9.11 1.02
CA GLY A 364 -17.37 -7.66 0.82
C GLY A 364 -18.77 -7.06 0.67
N LEU A 365 -19.64 -7.67 -0.16
CA LEU A 365 -21.03 -7.21 -0.31
C LEU A 365 -21.80 -7.30 1.00
N LYS A 366 -21.68 -8.43 1.71
CA LYS A 366 -22.35 -8.63 3.00
C LYS A 366 -21.95 -7.55 4.00
N HIS A 367 -20.65 -7.27 4.14
CA HIS A 367 -20.15 -6.27 5.07
C HIS A 367 -20.53 -4.85 4.63
N ALA A 368 -20.46 -4.53 3.33
CA ALA A 368 -20.88 -3.25 2.80
C ALA A 368 -22.35 -2.94 3.11
N LEU A 369 -23.25 -3.90 2.93
CA LEU A 369 -24.67 -3.73 3.27
C LEU A 369 -24.87 -3.44 4.76
N GLN A 370 -24.15 -4.14 5.65
CA GLN A 370 -24.21 -3.91 7.10
C GLN A 370 -23.70 -2.51 7.49
N VAL A 371 -22.61 -2.06 6.88
CA VAL A 371 -22.06 -0.72 7.10
C VAL A 371 -23.04 0.35 6.60
N ILE A 372 -23.63 0.16 5.41
CA ILE A 372 -24.61 1.09 4.85
C ILE A 372 -25.80 1.27 5.79
N GLU A 373 -26.35 0.19 6.35
CA GLU A 373 -27.43 0.29 7.33
C GLU A 373 -26.99 0.97 8.63
N ARG A 374 -25.80 0.63 9.15
CA ARG A 374 -25.24 1.23 10.38
C ARG A 374 -25.08 2.75 10.24
N GLU A 375 -24.62 3.22 9.09
CA GLU A 375 -24.33 4.63 8.80
C GLU A 375 -25.55 5.41 8.27
N GLY A 376 -26.76 4.87 8.45
CA GLY A 376 -28.02 5.56 8.16
C GLY A 376 -28.48 5.50 6.70
N GLY A 377 -27.84 4.66 5.89
CA GLY A 377 -28.35 4.21 4.60
C GLY A 377 -29.54 3.26 4.76
N LYS A 378 -30.02 2.73 3.62
CA LYS A 378 -31.17 1.82 3.59
C LYS A 378 -30.94 0.71 2.57
N VAL A 379 -31.32 -0.51 2.95
CA VAL A 379 -31.39 -1.68 2.06
C VAL A 379 -32.83 -2.17 2.03
N ASP A 380 -33.51 -2.03 0.90
CA ASP A 380 -34.92 -2.43 0.76
C ASP A 380 -35.24 -2.84 -0.68
N ASN A 381 -36.00 -3.91 -0.86
CA ASN A 381 -36.49 -4.39 -2.16
C ASN A 381 -35.40 -4.47 -3.28
N GLY A 382 -34.18 -4.88 -2.92
CA GLY A 382 -33.05 -4.98 -3.87
C GLY A 382 -32.42 -3.63 -4.26
N GLN A 383 -32.81 -2.54 -3.60
CA GLN A 383 -32.23 -1.21 -3.72
C GLN A 383 -31.42 -0.86 -2.48
N VAL A 384 -30.34 -0.11 -2.68
CA VAL A 384 -29.42 0.34 -1.65
C VAL A 384 -29.27 1.86 -1.76
N THR A 385 -29.66 2.57 -0.71
CA THR A 385 -29.45 4.02 -0.58
C THR A 385 -28.29 4.27 0.36
N ILE A 386 -27.23 4.89 -0.16
CA ILE A 386 -26.01 5.24 0.57
C ILE A 386 -26.08 6.70 0.99
N LYS A 387 -25.82 6.98 2.27
CA LYS A 387 -25.59 8.34 2.77
C LYS A 387 -24.11 8.66 2.63
N ILE A 388 -23.81 9.62 1.76
CA ILE A 388 -22.42 9.93 1.44
C ILE A 388 -21.85 10.82 2.54
N GLN A 389 -20.74 10.38 3.13
CA GLN A 389 -20.05 11.14 4.16
C GLN A 389 -19.19 12.22 3.52
N LYS A 390 -19.21 13.41 4.11
CA LYS A 390 -18.23 14.45 3.79
C LYS A 390 -16.90 14.06 4.44
N PRO A 391 -15.79 13.93 3.68
CA PRO A 391 -14.49 13.59 4.23
C PRO A 391 -14.05 14.54 5.35
N VAL A 392 -13.45 13.98 6.39
CA VAL A 392 -12.85 14.69 7.53
C VAL A 392 -11.44 14.16 7.74
N ALA A 393 -10.48 15.07 7.91
CA ALA A 393 -9.10 14.71 8.15
C ALA A 393 -8.94 13.92 9.46
N VAL A 394 -8.15 12.84 9.41
CA VAL A 394 -7.75 12.06 10.59
C VAL A 394 -6.76 12.85 11.46
N LYS A 395 -6.27 12.24 12.55
CA LYS A 395 -5.25 12.86 13.42
C LYS A 395 -3.92 13.08 12.67
N TYR A 396 -3.20 14.12 13.06
CA TYR A 396 -1.85 14.37 12.57
C TYR A 396 -0.83 13.49 13.28
N GLU A 397 0.00 12.82 12.50
CA GLU A 397 1.07 11.93 12.92
C GLU A 397 2.25 12.08 11.95
N LYS A 398 3.46 11.97 12.50
CA LYS A 398 4.69 12.03 11.73
C LYS A 398 5.70 11.08 12.37
N ALA A 399 6.15 10.08 11.60
CA ALA A 399 7.24 9.24 12.01
C ALA A 399 8.58 9.99 11.86
N PHE A 400 9.58 9.55 12.63
CA PHE A 400 10.98 10.02 12.52
C PHE A 400 11.17 11.54 12.61
N GLU A 401 10.25 12.27 13.26
CA GLU A 401 10.34 13.72 13.37
C GLU A 401 11.64 14.13 14.07
N GLY A 402 12.39 15.04 13.44
CA GLY A 402 13.70 15.49 13.93
C GLY A 402 14.83 14.48 13.77
N HIS A 403 14.61 13.34 13.11
CA HIS A 403 15.64 12.35 12.81
C HIS A 403 16.01 12.44 11.33
N TYR A 404 17.30 12.64 11.07
CA TYR A 404 17.82 12.73 9.72
C TYR A 404 18.91 11.69 9.54
N PRO A 405 18.82 10.78 8.55
CA PRO A 405 19.91 9.86 8.27
C PRO A 405 21.14 10.65 7.84
N VAL A 406 22.30 10.31 8.41
CA VAL A 406 23.57 11.00 8.15
C VAL A 406 24.69 10.08 7.72
N ASP A 407 24.60 8.78 8.05
CA ASP A 407 25.62 7.79 7.69
C ASP A 407 25.03 6.36 7.64
N LYS A 408 25.72 5.47 6.92
CA LYS A 408 25.50 4.03 6.91
C LYS A 408 26.81 3.33 7.29
N LEU A 409 26.93 2.96 8.56
CA LEU A 409 28.12 2.31 9.09
C LEU A 409 28.14 0.82 8.71
N ALA A 410 29.19 0.39 8.01
CA ALA A 410 29.44 -1.00 7.70
C ALA A 410 29.98 -1.76 8.93
N VAL A 411 29.09 -2.37 9.73
CA VAL A 411 29.50 -3.23 10.86
C VAL A 411 29.98 -4.59 10.33
N ASN A 412 29.20 -5.21 9.43
CA ASN A 412 29.53 -6.36 8.58
C ASN A 412 30.40 -7.43 9.25
N THR A 413 29.93 -7.94 10.39
CA THR A 413 30.64 -8.92 11.20
C THR A 413 29.70 -9.96 11.81
N THR A 414 30.25 -11.08 12.26
CA THR A 414 29.51 -12.04 13.08
C THR A 414 29.69 -11.69 14.54
N LEU A 415 28.60 -11.70 15.31
CA LEU A 415 28.63 -11.43 16.74
C LEU A 415 29.59 -12.39 17.47
N GLN A 416 30.57 -11.81 18.16
CA GLN A 416 31.52 -12.46 19.06
C GLN A 416 31.61 -11.67 20.38
N ASP A 417 32.35 -12.19 21.36
CA ASP A 417 32.64 -11.45 22.58
C ASP A 417 33.31 -10.10 22.25
N ASN A 418 32.78 -9.02 22.82
CA ASN A 418 33.22 -7.63 22.60
C ASN A 418 32.92 -7.05 21.19
N THR A 419 32.03 -7.66 20.41
CA THR A 419 31.51 -6.99 19.21
C THR A 419 30.65 -5.80 19.60
N GLY A 420 30.84 -4.70 18.88
CA GLY A 420 30.16 -3.44 19.08
C GLY A 420 30.52 -2.44 17.99
N PHE A 421 29.94 -1.26 18.07
CA PHE A 421 30.29 -0.14 17.19
C PHE A 421 30.03 1.18 17.93
N VAL A 422 30.59 2.25 17.39
CA VAL A 422 30.50 3.58 17.96
C VAL A 422 29.96 4.51 16.89
N PHE A 423 29.05 5.40 17.25
CA PHE A 423 28.53 6.44 16.36
C PHE A 423 28.30 7.74 17.12
N ASP A 424 28.24 8.85 16.38
CA ASP A 424 27.81 10.16 16.89
C ASP A 424 26.41 10.45 16.33
N GLY A 425 25.42 10.68 17.18
CA GLY A 425 24.05 10.92 16.71
C GLY A 425 22.97 10.79 17.78
N ILE A 426 21.71 10.73 17.34
CA ILE A 426 20.51 10.61 18.18
C ILE A 426 19.78 9.27 17.99
N GLY A 427 20.27 8.40 17.12
CA GLY A 427 19.63 7.11 16.89
C GLY A 427 20.35 6.27 15.85
N PHE A 428 19.96 4.99 15.80
CA PHE A 428 20.44 4.04 14.81
C PHE A 428 19.42 2.92 14.54
N VAL A 429 19.56 2.27 13.38
CA VAL A 429 18.93 0.98 13.07
C VAL A 429 20.01 0.02 12.58
N LEU A 430 20.21 -1.09 13.27
CA LEU A 430 21.19 -2.13 12.94
C LEU A 430 20.51 -3.31 12.26
N LYS A 431 20.82 -3.50 10.98
CA LYS A 431 20.37 -4.63 10.18
C LYS A 431 21.15 -5.89 10.55
N GLY A 432 20.53 -7.05 10.32
CA GLY A 432 21.20 -8.34 10.48
C GLY A 432 20.23 -9.50 10.51
N TYR A 433 20.74 -10.70 10.76
CA TYR A 433 19.91 -11.89 10.94
C TYR A 433 20.64 -12.98 11.74
N VAL A 434 19.87 -13.95 12.23
CA VAL A 434 20.40 -15.18 12.84
C VAL A 434 20.32 -16.33 11.85
N LYS A 435 21.39 -17.10 11.73
CA LYS A 435 21.45 -18.34 10.96
C LYS A 435 21.80 -19.49 11.89
N CYS A 436 21.05 -20.57 11.86
CA CYS A 436 21.34 -21.81 12.58
C CYS A 436 20.81 -22.99 11.78
N THR A 437 21.40 -24.17 11.96
CA THR A 437 20.87 -25.44 11.41
C THR A 437 19.59 -25.90 12.13
N ASP A 438 19.42 -25.54 13.40
CA ASP A 438 18.17 -25.71 14.14
C ASP A 438 17.29 -24.47 13.94
N GLU A 439 16.27 -24.58 13.10
CA GLU A 439 15.33 -23.48 12.81
C GLU A 439 14.47 -23.07 14.02
N ASN A 440 14.40 -23.90 15.07
CA ASN A 440 13.66 -23.54 16.29
C ASN A 440 14.54 -22.80 17.31
N TYR A 441 15.84 -22.66 17.03
CA TYR A 441 16.73 -21.91 17.89
C TYR A 441 16.35 -20.42 17.87
N VAL A 442 16.35 -19.81 19.06
CA VAL A 442 16.15 -18.37 19.24
C VAL A 442 17.33 -17.84 20.01
N ALA A 443 18.13 -16.97 19.37
CA ALA A 443 19.24 -16.33 20.06
C ALA A 443 18.71 -15.27 21.04
N GLN A 444 19.27 -15.23 22.24
CA GLN A 444 19.01 -14.22 23.24
C GLN A 444 20.21 -13.29 23.32
N VAL A 445 20.02 -12.03 22.94
CA VAL A 445 21.11 -11.05 22.86
C VAL A 445 20.73 -9.82 23.66
N GLU A 446 21.61 -9.44 24.57
CA GLU A 446 21.55 -8.16 25.26
C GLU A 446 22.24 -7.09 24.42
N MET A 447 21.62 -5.92 24.30
CA MET A 447 22.23 -4.72 23.75
C MET A 447 22.46 -3.70 24.85
N TYR A 448 23.66 -3.14 24.86
CA TYR A 448 24.10 -2.10 25.77
C TYR A 448 24.42 -0.82 25.00
N ILE A 449 24.07 0.32 25.61
CA ILE A 449 24.44 1.66 25.12
C ILE A 449 25.16 2.37 26.27
N ASP A 450 26.39 2.81 26.00
CA ASP A 450 27.26 3.49 26.98
C ASP A 450 27.40 2.70 28.30
N GLY A 451 27.49 1.37 28.17
CA GLY A 451 27.61 0.42 29.27
C GLY A 451 26.29 0.09 30.01
N ASN A 452 25.16 0.70 29.64
CA ASN A 452 23.86 0.43 30.25
C ASN A 452 23.07 -0.59 29.42
N LEU A 453 22.49 -1.60 30.07
CA LEU A 453 21.61 -2.57 29.42
C LEU A 453 20.33 -1.84 28.96
N ILE A 454 20.04 -1.91 27.66
CA ILE A 454 18.87 -1.28 27.05
C ILE A 454 17.77 -2.30 26.76
N GLU A 455 18.13 -3.46 26.22
CA GLU A 455 17.17 -4.48 25.80
C GLU A 455 17.81 -5.87 25.83
N THR A 456 17.02 -6.88 26.16
CA THR A 456 17.32 -8.29 25.86
C THR A 456 16.37 -8.75 24.76
N ALA A 457 16.88 -8.97 23.55
CA ALA A 457 16.09 -9.35 22.39
C ALA A 457 16.09 -10.86 22.17
N ASN A 458 14.93 -11.39 21.80
CA ASN A 458 14.80 -12.74 21.22
C ASN A 458 14.95 -12.62 19.70
N LEU A 459 15.88 -13.36 19.10
CA LEU A 459 16.19 -13.30 17.68
C LEU A 459 16.01 -14.69 17.07
N PRO A 460 14.80 -15.00 16.53
CA PRO A 460 14.56 -16.24 15.82
C PRO A 460 15.44 -16.37 14.57
N VAL A 461 15.72 -17.61 14.18
CA VAL A 461 16.48 -17.91 12.96
C VAL A 461 15.73 -17.43 11.73
N ALA A 462 16.43 -16.70 10.86
CA ALA A 462 15.92 -16.32 9.55
C ALA A 462 15.86 -17.54 8.64
N LYS A 463 14.71 -17.74 7.99
CA LYS A 463 14.48 -18.88 7.09
C LYS A 463 14.69 -18.47 5.65
N ALA A 464 14.85 -19.48 4.78
CA ALA A 464 14.93 -19.24 3.34
C ALA A 464 13.59 -18.74 2.76
N SER A 465 12.48 -19.08 3.41
CA SER A 465 11.17 -18.48 3.14
C SER A 465 11.01 -17.19 3.95
N SER A 466 10.32 -16.19 3.38
CA SER A 466 9.80 -15.04 4.13
C SER A 466 8.69 -15.41 5.14
N ILE A 467 8.30 -16.69 5.21
CA ILE A 467 7.45 -17.26 6.26
C ILE A 467 8.30 -17.56 7.50
N ASP A 468 8.66 -16.53 8.26
CA ASP A 468 9.33 -16.71 9.54
C ASP A 468 8.92 -15.67 10.59
N ASP A 469 9.50 -15.81 11.78
CA ASP A 469 9.26 -14.94 12.94
C ASP A 469 10.49 -14.08 13.24
N ARG A 470 11.40 -13.92 12.26
CA ARG A 470 12.65 -13.18 12.48
C ARG A 470 12.33 -11.72 12.78
N ARG A 471 13.17 -11.11 13.61
CA ARG A 471 13.23 -9.65 13.73
C ARG A 471 13.88 -9.10 12.46
N VAL A 472 13.24 -8.15 11.78
CA VAL A 472 13.73 -7.61 10.48
C VAL A 472 15.08 -6.92 10.66
N ASP A 473 15.15 -5.97 11.58
CA ASP A 473 16.38 -5.33 12.06
C ASP A 473 16.69 -5.81 13.47
N ILE A 474 17.91 -6.26 13.73
CA ILE A 474 18.25 -6.91 15.01
C ILE A 474 18.08 -5.94 16.19
N PHE A 475 18.46 -4.68 16.03
CA PHE A 475 18.35 -3.65 17.06
C PHE A 475 18.14 -2.26 16.48
N HIS A 476 17.36 -1.42 17.15
CA HIS A 476 17.22 0.00 16.81
C HIS A 476 16.91 0.84 18.05
N ARG A 477 17.38 2.08 18.06
CA ARG A 477 17.02 3.11 19.05
C ARG A 477 16.97 4.48 18.39
N TYR A 478 15.99 5.26 18.79
CA TYR A 478 15.79 6.65 18.39
C TYR A 478 15.75 7.53 19.63
N GLN A 479 15.73 8.85 19.44
CA GLN A 479 15.60 9.84 20.52
C GLN A 479 16.68 9.72 21.62
N LEU A 480 17.87 9.26 21.26
CA LEU A 480 19.04 9.33 22.12
C LEU A 480 19.50 10.78 22.27
N GLN A 481 20.26 11.06 23.34
CA GLN A 481 20.92 12.35 23.48
C GLN A 481 21.91 12.54 22.32
N ASN A 482 21.95 13.71 21.68
CA ASN A 482 22.95 13.97 20.64
C ASN A 482 24.37 13.95 21.25
N ALA A 483 25.05 12.81 21.07
CA ALA A 483 26.35 12.53 21.63
C ALA A 483 27.03 11.38 20.88
N LYS A 484 28.26 11.11 21.30
CA LYS A 484 28.96 9.87 20.95
C LYS A 484 28.42 8.72 21.79
N HIS A 485 27.99 7.65 21.15
CA HIS A 485 27.48 6.44 21.80
C HIS A 485 28.33 5.22 21.49
N GLU A 486 28.55 4.38 22.50
CA GLU A 486 29.17 3.06 22.36
C GLU A 486 28.12 1.96 22.47
N ILE A 487 27.95 1.19 21.40
CA ILE A 487 27.03 0.06 21.32
C ILE A 487 27.82 -1.23 21.50
N SER A 488 27.34 -2.09 22.39
CA SER A 488 27.93 -3.42 22.60
C SER A 488 26.85 -4.48 22.83
N PHE A 489 27.21 -5.73 22.57
CA PHE A 489 26.27 -6.84 22.60
C PHE A 489 26.80 -7.98 23.47
N LYS A 490 25.88 -8.74 24.07
CA LYS A 490 26.20 -9.98 24.79
C LYS A 490 25.24 -11.09 24.40
N TRP A 491 25.79 -12.17 23.85
CA TRP A 491 25.01 -13.34 23.46
C TRP A 491 24.87 -14.30 24.63
N LEU A 492 23.65 -14.48 25.13
CA LEU A 492 23.37 -15.20 26.38
C LEU A 492 23.32 -16.72 26.24
N ASN A 493 22.95 -17.23 25.07
CA ASN A 493 22.69 -18.65 24.84
C ASN A 493 23.37 -19.18 23.56
N PRO A 494 24.70 -18.99 23.37
CA PRO A 494 25.38 -19.36 22.14
C PRO A 494 25.20 -20.83 21.78
N HIS A 495 24.90 -21.10 20.52
CA HIS A 495 24.77 -22.44 19.96
C HIS A 495 25.88 -22.69 18.95
N LYS A 496 26.48 -23.89 18.96
CA LYS A 496 27.69 -24.24 18.18
C LYS A 496 27.57 -23.99 16.68
N ASP A 497 26.36 -24.14 16.13
CA ASP A 497 26.06 -24.02 14.69
C ASP A 497 25.28 -22.74 14.38
N ALA A 498 25.11 -21.84 15.36
CA ALA A 498 24.44 -20.56 15.18
C ALA A 498 25.44 -19.46 14.87
N HIS A 499 25.02 -18.52 14.03
CA HIS A 499 25.74 -17.30 13.71
C HIS A 499 24.75 -16.14 13.73
N ILE A 500 25.12 -15.04 14.38
CA ILE A 500 24.36 -13.79 14.34
C ILE A 500 25.17 -12.82 13.49
N TYR A 501 24.66 -12.49 12.30
CA TYR A 501 25.29 -11.55 11.39
C TYR A 501 24.80 -10.14 11.69
N LEU A 502 25.72 -9.22 11.97
CA LEU A 502 25.47 -7.78 12.09
C LEU A 502 25.89 -7.13 10.77
N GLY A 503 24.93 -6.53 10.08
CA GLY A 503 25.13 -5.94 8.76
C GLY A 503 25.52 -4.47 8.84
N GLU A 504 24.69 -3.60 8.27
CA GLU A 504 24.89 -2.15 8.27
C GLU A 504 24.04 -1.48 9.35
N ALA A 505 24.53 -0.37 9.89
CA ALA A 505 23.79 0.48 10.80
C ALA A 505 23.48 1.83 10.14
N VAL A 506 22.21 2.18 9.98
CA VAL A 506 21.79 3.54 9.61
C VAL A 506 21.92 4.42 10.84
N ILE A 507 22.58 5.57 10.72
CA ILE A 507 22.81 6.51 11.82
C ILE A 507 22.01 7.79 11.60
N TYR A 508 21.39 8.28 12.68
CA TYR A 508 20.53 9.46 12.67
C TYR A 508 21.12 10.62 13.47
N SER A 509 20.91 11.84 12.98
CA SER A 509 21.26 13.11 13.63
C SER A 509 20.01 13.98 13.83
N ASP A 510 20.11 14.98 14.71
CA ASP A 510 19.10 16.04 14.89
C ASP A 510 19.19 17.14 13.82
N LYS A 511 20.13 17.02 12.88
CA LYS A 511 20.36 17.94 11.77
C LYS A 511 20.57 17.18 10.47
N GLN A 512 20.01 17.73 9.38
CA GLN A 512 20.28 17.26 8.03
C GLN A 512 21.76 17.43 7.68
N ASN A 513 22.32 16.44 6.98
CA ASN A 513 23.65 16.52 6.40
C ASN A 513 23.58 17.38 5.12
N LEU A 514 23.62 18.70 5.27
CA LEU A 514 23.71 19.66 4.17
C LEU A 514 25.18 19.93 3.86
N ASN A 515 25.92 18.91 3.42
CA ASN A 515 27.30 19.06 2.97
C ASN A 515 27.38 19.19 1.44
#